data_AF-Q389J1-F1
#
_entry.id   AF-Q389J1-F1
#
_cell.length_a   1.000
_cell.length_b   1.000
_cell.length_c   1.000
_cell.angle_alpha   90.00
_cell.angle_beta   90.00
_cell.angle_gamma   90.00
#
_symmetry.space_group_name_H-M   'P 1'
#
loop_
_entity.id
_entity.type
_entity.pdbx_description
1 polymer ?
#
loop_
_entity_poly.entity_id
_entity_poly.type
_entity_poly.pdbx_seq_one_letter_code
_entity_poly.pdbx_strand_id
1 'polypeptide(L)'
;MREAETTWELLLQQTERAARRRAGAYLHKMVQKMTTGIVSGGCGKRKQISPVAFIDMLEERIKKTVPRDRLLVYRYGDGWEPLCRFLSKPLPTGDGTEPLPFPARDDGTSDVAYLADRLQRVDRVVWWATCCLVAAAIVIYTPFCAQLRDIVAEYYVDYRSSFEPLLEESAASGGKLTLRRALVLAKNTTMAFEEKLNERGGVVGAAGEALSKLT
;
A
#
# COMPACT_ATOMS: atom_id res chain seq x y z
N MET A 1 17.99 29.65 9.66
CA MET A 1 18.06 28.50 10.60
C MET A 1 16.67 28.08 11.08
N ARG A 2 15.91 28.92 11.80
CA ARG A 2 14.55 28.54 12.28
C ARG A 2 13.58 28.10 11.18
N GLU A 3 13.61 28.75 10.02
CA GLU A 3 12.76 28.36 8.88
C GLU A 3 13.09 26.96 8.35
N ALA A 4 14.39 26.61 8.28
CA ALA A 4 14.83 25.29 7.86
C ALA A 4 14.35 24.21 8.85
N GLU A 5 14.50 24.45 10.16
CA GLU A 5 14.01 23.54 11.22
C GLU A 5 12.51 23.30 11.08
N THR A 6 11.69 24.34 10.90
CA THR A 6 10.23 24.17 10.72
C THR A 6 9.88 23.40 9.44
N THR A 7 10.66 23.56 8.38
CA THR A 7 10.44 22.85 7.11
C THR A 7 10.77 21.37 7.26
N TRP A 8 11.89 21.07 7.94
CA TRP A 8 12.30 19.71 8.27
C TRP A 8 11.29 19.01 9.19
N GLU A 9 10.76 19.70 10.20
CA GLU A 9 9.73 19.15 11.08
C GLU A 9 8.43 18.83 10.32
N LEU A 10 7.98 19.70 9.42
CA LEU A 10 6.80 19.45 8.59
C LEU A 10 6.99 18.25 7.66
N LEU A 11 8.18 18.13 7.04
CA LEU A 11 8.53 16.98 6.20
C LEU A 11 8.64 15.69 7.02
N LEU A 12 9.23 15.74 8.22
CA LEU A 12 9.30 14.60 9.13
C LEU A 12 7.90 14.17 9.60
N GLN A 13 7.02 15.13 9.89
CA GLN A 13 5.64 14.83 10.30
C GLN A 13 4.81 14.25 9.15
N GLN A 14 4.99 14.75 7.92
CA GLN A 14 4.35 14.17 6.73
C GLN A 14 4.87 12.76 6.43
N THR A 15 6.19 12.54 6.52
CA THR A 15 6.78 11.22 6.31
C THR A 15 6.40 10.24 7.42
N GLU A 16 6.26 10.67 8.68
CA GLU A 16 5.77 9.82 9.76
C GLU A 16 4.31 9.41 9.54
N ARG A 17 3.45 10.35 9.11
CA ARG A 17 2.06 10.05 8.73
C ARG A 17 1.98 9.09 7.53
N ALA A 18 2.88 9.23 6.56
CA ALA A 18 2.97 8.31 5.42
C ALA A 18 3.55 6.94 5.82
N ALA A 19 4.57 6.90 6.67
CA ALA A 19 5.27 5.69 7.12
C ALA A 19 4.45 4.86 8.12
N ARG A 20 3.55 5.47 8.90
CA ARG A 20 2.60 4.74 9.76
C ARG A 20 1.72 3.79 8.95
N ARG A 21 1.50 4.04 7.65
CA ARG A 21 0.94 3.03 6.76
C ARG A 21 2.07 2.09 6.34
N ARG A 22 1.96 0.81 6.71
CA ARG A 22 2.87 -0.31 6.36
C ARG A 22 3.37 -0.28 4.89
N ALA A 23 2.61 0.34 3.98
CA ALA A 23 2.98 0.62 2.60
C ALA A 23 4.34 1.32 2.42
N GLY A 24 4.76 2.23 3.31
CA GLY A 24 6.04 2.95 3.18
C GLY A 24 7.27 2.03 3.22
N ALA A 25 7.26 1.03 4.11
CA ALA A 25 8.36 0.06 4.22
C ALA A 25 8.43 -0.88 3.00
N TYR A 26 7.28 -1.27 2.44
CA TYR A 26 7.23 -2.09 1.22
C TYR A 26 7.68 -1.30 -0.01
N LEU A 27 7.26 -0.04 -0.13
CA LEU A 27 7.71 0.85 -1.21
C LEU A 27 9.24 0.99 -1.17
N HIS A 28 9.83 1.22 0.01
CA HIS A 28 11.28 1.35 0.15
C HIS A 28 12.02 0.07 -0.26
N LYS A 29 11.52 -1.11 0.15
CA LYS A 29 12.08 -2.41 -0.27
C LYS A 29 11.93 -2.66 -1.77
N MET A 30 10.80 -2.28 -2.37
CA MET A 30 10.53 -2.49 -3.79
C MET A 30 11.37 -1.55 -4.66
N VAL A 31 11.48 -0.26 -4.30
CA VAL A 31 12.37 0.70 -4.94
C VAL A 31 13.81 0.21 -4.83
N GLN A 32 14.26 -0.22 -3.66
CA GLN A 32 15.62 -0.76 -3.49
C GLN A 32 15.88 -1.97 -4.41
N LYS A 33 14.94 -2.92 -4.50
CA LYS A 33 15.08 -4.06 -5.42
C LYS A 33 15.09 -3.62 -6.88
N MET A 34 14.20 -2.70 -7.28
CA MET A 34 14.13 -2.22 -8.66
C MET A 34 15.34 -1.38 -9.06
N THR A 35 15.84 -0.49 -8.20
CA THR A 35 17.07 0.28 -8.49
C THR A 35 18.29 -0.63 -8.54
N THR A 36 18.37 -1.65 -7.67
CA THR A 36 19.45 -2.65 -7.76
C THR A 36 19.37 -3.49 -9.02
N GLY A 37 18.17 -3.75 -9.55
CA GLY A 37 17.97 -4.51 -10.80
C GLY A 37 18.19 -3.68 -12.07
N ILE A 38 17.70 -2.43 -12.11
CA ILE A 38 17.79 -1.53 -13.28
C ILE A 38 19.23 -1.05 -13.51
N VAL A 39 19.98 -0.76 -12.45
CA VAL A 39 21.43 -0.46 -12.57
C VAL A 39 22.24 -1.72 -12.87
N SER A 40 21.68 -2.90 -12.62
CA SER A 40 22.32 -4.22 -12.82
C SER A 40 21.70 -5.03 -13.97
N GLY A 41 21.29 -4.38 -15.06
CA GLY A 41 20.79 -5.02 -16.28
C GLY A 41 21.84 -5.81 -17.09
N GLY A 42 22.83 -6.43 -16.43
CA GLY A 42 23.88 -7.21 -17.07
C GLY A 42 24.35 -8.35 -16.17
N CYS A 43 24.04 -9.57 -16.59
CA CYS A 43 24.43 -10.85 -15.98
C CYS A 43 25.93 -10.89 -15.66
N GLY A 44 26.26 -10.98 -14.36
CA GLY A 44 27.62 -11.19 -13.90
C GLY A 44 27.74 -10.78 -12.43
N LYS A 45 28.20 -11.70 -11.58
CA LYS A 45 28.43 -11.47 -10.14
C LYS A 45 29.49 -10.37 -9.92
N ARG A 46 29.15 -9.11 -10.15
CA ARG A 46 30.01 -7.97 -9.84
C ARG A 46 29.77 -7.62 -8.39
N LYS A 47 30.82 -7.65 -7.56
CA LYS A 47 30.77 -7.20 -6.16
C LYS A 47 30.09 -5.83 -6.13
N GLN A 48 28.93 -5.76 -5.49
CA GLN A 48 28.14 -4.54 -5.34
C GLN A 48 28.94 -3.57 -4.47
N ILE A 49 29.59 -2.58 -5.08
CA ILE A 49 30.22 -1.48 -4.35
C ILE A 49 29.07 -0.53 -3.94
N SER A 50 28.99 -0.16 -2.66
CA SER A 50 27.98 0.79 -2.21
C SER A 50 28.19 2.16 -2.91
N PRO A 51 27.14 2.95 -3.16
CA PRO A 51 27.29 4.25 -3.82
C PRO A 51 28.34 5.17 -3.16
N VAL A 52 28.41 5.12 -1.82
CA VAL A 52 29.40 5.86 -1.03
C VAL A 52 30.82 5.34 -1.30
N ALA A 53 31.03 4.03 -1.20
CA ALA A 53 32.35 3.43 -1.45
C ALA A 53 32.83 3.65 -2.89
N PHE A 54 31.91 3.73 -3.85
CA PHE A 54 32.25 4.05 -5.24
C PHE A 54 32.75 5.49 -5.38
N ILE A 55 32.09 6.45 -4.73
CA ILE A 55 32.51 7.85 -4.70
C ILE A 55 33.89 7.98 -4.04
N ASP A 56 34.10 7.32 -2.90
CA ASP A 56 35.38 7.34 -2.19
C ASP A 56 36.52 6.78 -3.07
N MET A 57 36.28 5.63 -3.71
CA MET A 57 37.24 5.02 -4.64
C MET A 57 37.52 5.91 -5.86
N LEU A 58 36.50 6.59 -6.37
CA LEU A 58 36.65 7.53 -7.48
C LEU A 58 37.47 8.75 -7.07
N GLU A 59 37.22 9.30 -5.88
CA GLU A 59 37.98 10.41 -5.31
C GLU A 59 39.47 10.04 -5.17
N GLU A 60 39.77 8.86 -4.62
CA GLU A 60 41.13 8.35 -4.52
C GLU A 60 41.80 8.16 -5.89
N ARG A 61 41.06 7.64 -6.87
CA ARG A 61 41.57 7.46 -8.23
C ARG A 61 41.89 8.80 -8.88
N ILE A 62 41.00 9.79 -8.77
CA ILE A 62 41.22 11.13 -9.31
C ILE A 62 42.44 11.78 -8.65
N LYS A 63 42.60 11.66 -7.33
CA LYS A 63 43.78 12.16 -6.59
C LYS A 63 45.11 11.55 -7.04
N LYS A 64 45.11 10.31 -7.55
CA LYS A 64 46.30 9.62 -8.06
C LYS A 64 46.57 9.92 -9.53
N THR A 65 45.52 10.07 -10.34
CA THR A 65 45.65 10.25 -11.79
C THR A 65 45.85 11.71 -12.20
N VAL A 66 45.23 12.65 -11.51
CA VAL A 66 45.28 14.07 -11.87
C VAL A 66 46.48 14.75 -11.19
N PRO A 67 47.33 15.50 -11.92
CA PRO A 67 48.42 16.29 -11.37
C PRO A 67 47.95 17.28 -10.29
N ARG A 68 48.73 17.45 -9.22
CA ARG A 68 48.35 18.27 -8.05
C ARG A 68 48.12 19.75 -8.40
N ASP A 69 48.84 20.27 -9.40
CA ASP A 69 48.69 21.64 -9.90
C ASP A 69 47.34 21.88 -10.59
N ARG A 70 46.64 20.82 -11.03
CA ARG A 70 45.33 20.87 -11.70
C ARG A 70 44.22 20.20 -10.90
N LEU A 71 44.42 19.98 -9.61
CA LEU A 71 43.44 19.33 -8.75
C LEU A 71 43.04 20.24 -7.59
N LEU A 72 41.79 20.68 -7.59
CA LEU A 72 41.16 21.33 -6.45
C LEU A 72 40.35 20.32 -5.64
N VAL A 73 40.74 20.11 -4.38
CA VAL A 73 39.91 19.38 -3.42
C VAL A 73 39.01 20.39 -2.72
N TYR A 74 37.75 20.45 -3.15
CA TYR A 74 36.76 21.39 -2.64
C TYR A 74 35.84 20.72 -1.60
N ARG A 75 35.59 21.36 -0.45
CA ARG A 75 34.58 20.91 0.52
C ARG A 75 33.36 21.82 0.48
N TYR A 76 32.20 21.23 0.68
CA TYR A 76 30.95 21.98 0.79
C TYR A 76 31.03 22.88 2.03
N GLY A 77 30.99 24.20 1.83
CA GLY A 77 31.14 25.22 2.88
C GLY A 77 32.38 26.10 2.75
N ASP A 78 33.34 25.76 1.89
CA ASP A 78 34.56 26.57 1.69
C ASP A 78 34.30 27.91 0.97
N GLY A 79 33.08 28.13 0.45
CA GLY A 79 32.68 29.35 -0.25
C GLY A 79 33.21 29.43 -1.69
N TRP A 80 33.13 30.62 -2.30
CA TRP A 80 33.55 30.85 -3.69
C TRP A 80 35.05 31.00 -3.89
N GLU A 81 35.77 31.42 -2.85
CA GLU A 81 37.16 31.87 -2.94
C GLU A 81 38.13 30.79 -3.49
N PRO A 82 38.13 29.52 -3.00
CA PRO A 82 39.06 28.52 -3.53
C PRO A 82 38.75 28.13 -4.99
N LEU A 83 37.46 28.13 -5.36
CA LEU A 83 36.99 27.75 -6.69
C LEU A 83 37.31 28.83 -7.73
N CYS A 84 37.00 30.09 -7.43
CA CYS A 84 37.30 31.23 -8.29
C CYS A 84 38.81 31.37 -8.54
N ARG A 85 39.63 31.17 -7.50
CA ARG A 85 41.10 31.16 -7.63
C ARG A 85 41.59 30.04 -8.56
N PHE A 86 41.03 28.84 -8.43
CA PHE A 86 41.42 27.69 -9.25
C PHE A 86 41.00 27.84 -10.71
N LEU A 87 39.82 28.42 -10.96
CA LEU A 87 39.29 28.64 -12.30
C LEU A 87 39.78 29.95 -12.94
N SER A 88 40.55 30.76 -12.21
CA SER A 88 40.96 32.11 -12.63
C SER A 88 39.76 32.96 -13.05
N LYS A 89 38.66 32.90 -12.28
CA LYS A 89 37.42 33.65 -12.50
C LYS A 89 37.22 34.67 -11.36
N PRO A 90 36.63 35.84 -11.64
CA PRO A 90 36.27 36.78 -10.59
C PRO A 90 35.24 36.17 -9.63
N LEU A 91 35.20 36.68 -8.40
CA LEU A 91 34.15 36.32 -7.45
C LEU A 91 32.78 36.77 -7.99
N PRO A 92 31.73 35.95 -7.82
CA PRO A 92 30.39 36.34 -8.23
C PRO A 92 29.86 37.45 -7.32
N THR A 93 29.68 38.64 -7.88
CA THR A 93 28.98 39.77 -7.24
C THR A 93 27.50 39.68 -7.60
N GLY A 94 26.61 39.87 -6.62
CA GLY A 94 25.19 40.00 -6.90
C GLY A 94 24.85 41.26 -7.71
N ASP A 95 23.56 41.49 -7.92
CA ASP A 95 22.98 42.72 -8.47
C ASP A 95 23.23 43.97 -7.59
N GLY A 96 23.67 43.78 -6.35
CA GLY A 96 24.35 44.78 -5.51
C GLY A 96 25.74 44.30 -5.14
N THR A 97 26.67 45.24 -4.90
CA THR A 97 28.13 45.13 -4.69
C THR A 97 28.62 44.11 -3.63
N GLU A 98 27.75 43.31 -3.04
CA GLU A 98 28.08 42.27 -2.07
C GLU A 98 28.42 40.93 -2.75
N PRO A 99 29.36 40.14 -2.19
CA PRO A 99 29.63 38.78 -2.66
C PRO A 99 28.40 37.88 -2.51
N LEU A 100 28.05 37.13 -3.56
CA LEU A 100 26.96 36.16 -3.49
C LEU A 100 27.26 35.08 -2.42
N PRO A 101 26.31 34.77 -1.52
CA PRO A 101 26.48 33.66 -0.59
C PRO A 101 26.61 32.33 -1.35
N PHE A 102 27.40 31.40 -0.79
CA PHE A 102 27.54 30.04 -1.33
C PHE A 102 26.71 29.06 -0.48
N PRO A 103 25.85 28.23 -1.08
CA PRO A 103 25.45 28.21 -2.50
C PRO A 103 24.46 29.34 -2.84
N ALA A 104 24.39 29.72 -4.13
CA ALA A 104 23.53 30.82 -4.59
C ALA A 104 22.03 30.57 -4.36
N ARG A 105 21.64 29.30 -4.23
CA ARG A 105 20.28 28.85 -3.95
C ARG A 105 20.34 27.67 -2.97
N ASP A 106 20.25 27.96 -1.68
CA ASP A 106 20.25 26.93 -0.61
C ASP A 106 18.83 26.56 -0.14
N ASP A 107 17.81 27.21 -0.70
CA ASP A 107 16.44 26.79 -0.47
C ASP A 107 16.20 25.54 -1.33
N GLY A 108 16.34 24.35 -0.74
CA GLY A 108 15.97 23.07 -1.39
C GLY A 108 14.50 22.99 -1.86
N THR A 109 13.78 24.10 -1.86
CA THR A 109 12.39 24.27 -2.26
C THR A 109 12.15 23.97 -3.73
N SER A 110 13.13 24.18 -4.62
CA SER A 110 12.98 23.85 -6.04
C SER A 110 12.74 22.35 -6.25
N ASP A 111 13.40 21.53 -5.43
CA ASP A 111 13.26 20.09 -5.48
C ASP A 111 11.98 19.64 -4.75
N VAL A 112 11.62 20.32 -3.65
CA VAL A 112 10.38 20.04 -2.90
C VAL A 112 9.13 20.30 -3.75
N ALA A 113 9.10 21.39 -4.53
CA ALA A 113 7.97 21.68 -5.40
C ALA A 113 7.76 20.60 -6.47
N TYR A 114 8.85 20.05 -7.03
CA TYR A 114 8.79 18.94 -7.96
C TYR A 114 8.27 17.65 -7.31
N LEU A 115 8.72 17.36 -6.08
CA LEU A 115 8.26 16.19 -5.31
C LEU A 115 6.78 16.32 -4.90
N ALA A 116 6.32 17.52 -4.54
CA ALA A 116 4.94 17.78 -4.14
C ALA A 116 3.93 17.53 -5.28
N ASP A 117 4.22 17.99 -6.50
CA ASP A 117 3.35 17.75 -7.67
C ASP A 117 3.19 16.25 -7.97
N ARG A 118 4.28 15.49 -7.83
CA ARG A 118 4.26 14.03 -8.04
C ARG A 118 3.45 13.31 -6.96
N LEU A 119 3.62 13.68 -5.69
CA LEU A 119 2.89 13.08 -4.57
C LEU A 119 1.39 13.32 -4.68
N GLN A 120 0.95 14.51 -5.07
CA GLN A 120 -0.47 14.83 -5.18
C GLN A 120 -1.19 14.00 -6.25
N ARG A 121 -0.53 13.72 -7.39
CA ARG A 121 -1.10 12.84 -8.42
C ARG A 121 -1.23 11.41 -7.94
N VAL A 122 -0.21 10.92 -7.21
CA VAL A 122 -0.22 9.57 -6.63
C VAL A 122 -1.35 9.45 -5.62
N ASP A 123 -1.53 10.42 -4.73
CA ASP A 123 -2.61 10.38 -3.73
C ASP A 123 -4.00 10.35 -4.37
N ARG A 124 -4.23 11.13 -5.43
CA ARG A 124 -5.52 11.13 -6.15
C ARG A 124 -5.80 9.79 -6.85
N VAL A 125 -4.77 9.21 -7.48
CA VAL A 125 -4.87 7.90 -8.13
C VAL A 125 -5.10 6.79 -7.11
N VAL A 126 -4.37 6.81 -5.99
CA VAL A 126 -4.55 5.86 -4.88
C VAL A 126 -5.97 5.98 -4.32
N TRP A 127 -6.47 7.19 -4.12
CA TRP A 127 -7.82 7.41 -3.63
C TRP A 127 -8.88 6.83 -4.59
N TRP A 128 -8.81 7.16 -5.89
CA TRP A 128 -9.72 6.58 -6.87
C TRP A 128 -9.61 5.05 -6.97
N ALA A 129 -8.40 4.49 -6.94
CA ALA A 129 -8.20 3.05 -6.92
C ALA A 129 -8.82 2.40 -5.68
N THR A 130 -8.69 3.02 -4.50
CA THR A 130 -9.33 2.52 -3.28
C THR A 130 -10.85 2.60 -3.36
N CYS A 131 -11.42 3.69 -3.88
CA CYS A 131 -12.86 3.80 -4.10
C CYS A 131 -13.38 2.74 -5.07
N CYS A 132 -12.66 2.49 -6.18
CA CYS A 132 -13.02 1.44 -7.14
C CYS A 132 -12.98 0.04 -6.51
N LEU A 133 -11.97 -0.26 -5.69
CA LEU A 133 -11.88 -1.55 -4.99
C LEU A 133 -13.01 -1.74 -3.97
N VAL A 134 -13.36 -0.69 -3.21
CA VAL A 134 -14.48 -0.75 -2.26
C VAL A 134 -15.81 -0.91 -2.99
N ALA A 135 -16.03 -0.17 -4.08
CA ALA A 135 -17.23 -0.32 -4.90
C ALA A 135 -17.35 -1.73 -5.49
N ALA A 136 -16.25 -2.29 -6.02
CA ALA A 136 -16.21 -3.66 -6.50
C ALA A 136 -16.51 -4.67 -5.39
N ALA A 137 -15.95 -4.49 -4.19
CA ALA A 137 -16.23 -5.35 -3.04
C ALA A 137 -17.71 -5.28 -2.62
N ILE A 138 -18.32 -4.09 -2.62
CA ILE A 138 -19.76 -3.93 -2.35
C ILE A 138 -20.58 -4.67 -3.41
N VAL A 139 -20.26 -4.50 -4.69
CA VAL A 139 -20.95 -5.16 -5.81
C VAL A 139 -20.79 -6.69 -5.76
N ILE A 140 -19.68 -7.21 -5.26
CA ILE A 140 -19.47 -8.65 -5.06
C ILE A 140 -20.23 -9.14 -3.81
N TYR A 141 -20.30 -8.33 -2.75
CA TYR A 141 -20.93 -8.70 -1.49
C TYR A 141 -22.46 -8.63 -1.55
N THR A 142 -23.04 -7.74 -2.36
CA THR A 142 -24.50 -7.62 -2.51
C THR A 142 -25.19 -8.90 -3.02
N PRO A 143 -24.76 -9.55 -4.12
CA PRO A 143 -25.36 -10.82 -4.54
C PRO A 143 -25.09 -11.94 -3.55
N PHE A 144 -23.92 -11.94 -2.89
CA PHE A 144 -23.62 -12.92 -1.85
C PHE A 144 -24.58 -12.82 -0.66
N CYS A 145 -24.89 -11.59 -0.22
CA CYS A 145 -25.90 -11.37 0.82
C CYS A 145 -27.30 -11.76 0.39
N ALA A 146 -27.69 -11.43 -0.84
CA ALA A 146 -28.99 -11.82 -1.39
C ALA A 146 -29.13 -13.34 -1.45
N GLN A 147 -28.10 -14.04 -1.96
CA GLN A 147 -28.07 -15.50 -2.03
C GLN A 147 -28.14 -16.16 -0.65
N LEU A 148 -27.36 -15.67 0.32
CA LEU A 148 -27.41 -16.19 1.69
C LEU A 148 -28.80 -16.03 2.32
N ARG A 149 -29.45 -14.88 2.08
CA ARG A 149 -30.80 -14.63 2.57
C ARG A 149 -31.82 -15.61 1.98
N ASP A 150 -31.70 -15.92 0.69
CA ASP A 150 -32.62 -16.84 0.02
C ASP A 150 -32.43 -18.30 0.50
N ILE A 151 -31.17 -18.74 0.69
CA ILE A 151 -30.86 -20.06 1.29
C ILE A 151 -31.39 -20.17 2.72
N VAL A 152 -31.21 -19.13 3.54
CA VAL A 152 -31.72 -19.09 4.92
C VAL A 152 -33.23 -19.09 4.95
N ALA A 153 -33.89 -18.40 4.01
CA ALA A 153 -35.35 -18.43 3.89
C ALA A 153 -35.87 -19.83 3.57
N GLU A 154 -35.22 -20.55 2.63
CA GLU A 154 -35.57 -21.93 2.31
C GLU A 154 -35.37 -22.86 3.51
N TYR A 155 -34.23 -22.74 4.19
CA TYR A 155 -33.94 -23.50 5.42
C TYR A 155 -34.99 -23.24 6.51
N TYR A 156 -35.40 -21.98 6.71
CA TYR A 156 -36.39 -21.61 7.73
C TYR A 156 -37.77 -22.21 7.44
N VAL A 157 -38.17 -22.29 6.16
CA VAL A 157 -39.44 -22.90 5.75
C VAL A 157 -39.43 -24.41 6.04
N ASP A 158 -38.36 -25.12 5.65
CA ASP A 158 -38.22 -26.58 5.87
C ASP A 158 -38.14 -26.91 7.38
N TYR A 159 -37.47 -26.04 8.15
CA TYR A 159 -37.42 -26.14 9.60
C TYR A 159 -38.82 -25.95 10.20
N ARG A 160 -39.55 -24.91 9.79
CA ARG A 160 -40.89 -24.63 10.32
C ARG A 160 -41.88 -25.76 10.05
N SER A 161 -41.95 -26.27 8.82
CA SER A 161 -42.85 -27.37 8.44
C SER A 161 -42.57 -28.65 9.24
N SER A 162 -41.29 -28.91 9.55
CA SER A 162 -40.88 -30.08 10.32
C SER A 162 -41.24 -29.98 11.81
N PHE A 163 -41.30 -28.76 12.36
CA PHE A 163 -41.62 -28.51 13.76
C PHE A 163 -43.12 -28.30 14.03
N GLU A 164 -43.91 -27.87 13.04
CA GLU A 164 -45.36 -27.72 13.15
C GLU A 164 -46.08 -28.96 13.73
N PRO A 165 -45.88 -30.20 13.23
CA PRO A 165 -46.53 -31.38 13.80
C PRO A 165 -46.07 -31.69 15.24
N LEU A 166 -44.83 -31.34 15.61
CA LEU A 166 -44.37 -31.48 17.00
C LEU A 166 -45.02 -30.46 17.93
N LEU A 167 -45.27 -29.24 17.43
CA LEU A 167 -45.98 -28.22 18.18
C LEU A 167 -47.43 -28.64 18.39
N GLU A 168 -48.09 -29.21 17.38
CA GLU A 168 -49.44 -29.77 17.52
C GLU A 168 -49.47 -30.96 18.48
N GLU A 169 -48.52 -31.90 18.37
CA GLU A 169 -48.41 -33.05 19.28
C GLU A 169 -48.08 -32.60 20.72
N SER A 170 -47.21 -31.61 20.90
CA SER A 170 -46.93 -31.05 22.22
C SER A 170 -48.14 -30.33 22.80
N ALA A 171 -48.87 -29.54 22.01
CA ALA A 171 -50.10 -28.91 22.43
C ALA A 171 -51.14 -29.96 22.86
N ALA A 172 -51.30 -31.03 22.08
CA ALA A 172 -52.19 -32.15 22.42
C ALA A 172 -51.75 -32.93 23.67
N SER A 173 -50.45 -33.07 23.90
CA SER A 173 -49.88 -33.78 25.06
C SER A 173 -49.64 -32.89 26.30
N GLY A 174 -50.10 -31.64 26.28
CA GLY A 174 -49.99 -30.71 27.40
C GLY A 174 -48.56 -30.18 27.63
N GLY A 175 -47.79 -29.96 26.56
CA GLY A 175 -46.44 -29.39 26.59
C GLY A 175 -45.33 -30.40 26.87
N LYS A 176 -45.63 -31.70 26.88
CA LYS A 176 -44.65 -32.76 27.19
C LYS A 176 -43.83 -33.18 25.96
N LEU A 177 -43.02 -32.27 25.43
CA LEU A 177 -42.07 -32.65 24.39
C LEU A 177 -40.73 -33.07 25.01
N THR A 178 -40.26 -34.28 24.70
CA THR A 178 -38.95 -34.74 25.19
C THR A 178 -37.84 -34.03 24.42
N LEU A 179 -36.92 -33.36 25.13
CA LEU A 179 -35.80 -32.59 24.56
C LEU A 179 -34.96 -33.43 23.58
N ARG A 180 -34.75 -34.71 23.89
CA ARG A 180 -34.08 -35.67 22.99
C ARG A 180 -34.77 -35.79 21.63
N ARG A 181 -36.11 -35.85 21.60
CA ARG A 181 -36.89 -35.98 20.36
C ARG A 181 -36.79 -34.71 19.52
N ALA A 182 -36.86 -33.53 20.16
CA ALA A 182 -36.63 -32.25 19.49
C ALA A 182 -35.23 -32.15 18.87
N LEU A 183 -34.18 -32.55 19.61
CA LEU A 183 -32.81 -32.53 19.11
C LEU A 183 -32.59 -33.50 17.94
N VAL A 184 -33.14 -34.71 18.03
CA VAL A 184 -33.04 -35.70 16.94
C VAL A 184 -33.75 -35.20 15.70
N LEU A 185 -34.94 -34.60 15.84
CA LEU A 185 -35.66 -34.03 14.71
C LEU A 185 -34.92 -32.84 14.11
N ALA A 186 -34.45 -31.89 14.93
CA ALA A 186 -33.62 -30.77 14.48
C ALA A 186 -32.39 -31.24 13.69
N LYS A 187 -31.73 -32.30 14.17
CA LYS A 187 -30.60 -32.92 13.47
C LYS A 187 -31.02 -33.52 12.14
N ASN A 188 -32.12 -34.28 12.11
CA ASN A 188 -32.59 -34.90 10.87
C ASN A 188 -33.02 -33.85 9.83
N THR A 189 -33.63 -32.74 10.25
CA THR A 189 -33.99 -31.64 9.35
C THR A 189 -32.76 -30.93 8.81
N THR A 190 -31.73 -30.68 9.64
CA THR A 190 -30.47 -30.11 9.15
C THR A 190 -29.77 -31.03 8.16
N MET A 191 -29.77 -32.34 8.42
CA MET A 191 -29.15 -33.33 7.52
C MET A 191 -29.91 -33.45 6.19
N ALA A 192 -31.25 -33.46 6.23
CA ALA A 192 -32.08 -33.50 5.03
C ALA A 192 -31.90 -32.24 4.17
N PHE A 193 -31.76 -31.08 4.80
CA PHE A 193 -31.45 -29.83 4.09
C PHE A 193 -30.05 -29.85 3.48
N GLU A 194 -29.05 -30.35 4.21
CA GLU A 194 -27.69 -30.53 3.71
C GLU A 194 -27.66 -31.48 2.49
N GLU A 195 -28.43 -32.56 2.52
CA GLU A 195 -28.59 -33.49 1.40
C GLU A 195 -29.22 -32.80 0.18
N LYS A 196 -30.35 -32.09 0.35
CA LYS A 196 -30.97 -31.29 -0.73
C LYS A 196 -30.00 -30.26 -1.32
N LEU A 197 -29.20 -29.60 -0.47
CA LEU A 197 -28.17 -28.67 -0.92
C LEU A 197 -27.08 -29.39 -1.72
N ASN A 198 -26.60 -30.54 -1.26
CA ASN A 198 -25.58 -31.31 -1.95
C ASN A 198 -26.07 -31.81 -3.32
N GLU A 199 -27.32 -32.27 -3.42
CA GLU A 199 -27.97 -32.65 -4.69
C GLU A 199 -28.05 -31.49 -5.69
N ARG A 200 -28.33 -30.26 -5.22
CA ARG A 200 -28.31 -29.05 -6.05
C ARG A 200 -26.91 -28.60 -6.47
N GLY A 201 -25.84 -29.32 -6.10
CA GLY A 201 -24.46 -28.93 -6.37
C GLY A 201 -23.83 -28.09 -5.25
N GLY A 202 -24.35 -28.20 -4.04
CA GLY A 202 -23.90 -27.46 -2.85
C GLY A 202 -24.21 -25.97 -2.93
N VAL A 203 -23.50 -25.19 -2.12
CA VAL A 203 -23.62 -23.72 -2.06
C VAL A 203 -23.37 -23.07 -3.44
N VAL A 204 -22.47 -23.65 -4.24
CA VAL A 204 -22.14 -23.16 -5.58
C VAL A 204 -23.29 -23.37 -6.56
N GLY A 205 -23.93 -24.54 -6.53
CA GLY A 205 -25.07 -24.82 -7.40
C GLY A 205 -26.31 -24.01 -7.03
N ALA A 206 -26.60 -23.85 -5.73
CA ALA A 206 -27.65 -22.95 -5.25
C ALA A 206 -27.40 -21.48 -5.67
N ALA A 207 -26.14 -21.02 -5.61
CA ALA A 207 -25.76 -19.71 -6.10
C ALA A 207 -25.97 -19.57 -7.62
N GLY A 208 -25.66 -20.61 -8.40
CA GLY A 208 -25.88 -20.66 -9.84
C GLY A 208 -27.37 -20.58 -10.22
N GLU A 209 -28.24 -21.29 -9.51
CA GLU A 209 -29.69 -21.22 -9.74
C GLU A 209 -30.25 -19.82 -9.41
N ALA A 210 -29.82 -19.22 -8.29
CA ALA A 210 -30.21 -17.85 -7.95
C ALA A 210 -29.75 -16.81 -8.99
N LEU A 211 -28.53 -16.98 -9.53
CA LEU A 211 -28.01 -16.16 -10.64
C LEU A 211 -28.85 -16.31 -11.92
N SER A 212 -29.30 -17.52 -12.23
CA SER A 212 -30.14 -17.78 -13.40
C SER A 212 -31.54 -17.15 -13.31
N LYS A 213 -32.04 -16.87 -12.11
CA LYS A 213 -33.32 -16.14 -11.90
C LYS A 213 -33.17 -14.62 -12.01
N LEU A 214 -31.96 -14.10 -11.87
CA LEU A 214 -31.65 -12.66 -11.93
C LEU A 214 -31.24 -12.19 -13.33
N THR A 215 -30.78 -13.12 -14.18
CA THR A 215 -30.45 -12.85 -15.61
C THR A 215 -31.70 -12.99 -16.46
#